data_AF-A0A3N5QH51-F1
#
_entry.id   AF-A0A3N5QH51-F1
#
_cell.length_a   1.000
_cell.length_b   1.000
_cell.length_c   1.000
_cell.angle_alpha   90.00
_cell.angle_beta   90.00
_cell.angle_gamma   90.00
#
_symmetry.space_group_name_H-M   'P 1'
#
loop_
_entity.id
_entity.type
_entity.pdbx_description
1 polymer ?
#
loop_
_entity_poly.entity_id
_entity_poly.type
_entity_poly.pdbx_seq_one_letter_code
_entity_poly.pdbx_strand_id
1 'polypeptide(L)'
;MMFKFKNREKKSPEEKKKRNIERLLLILSGILLGVSFPPVPFPFTLLMFFALVPYFKIIESKERLLDINRSTYLMAFFFSAVTIYWVGSWQPESDTFLMISGALLLFVNPAQLLVPSTLYYFTKKLFKRNSALYTFPLFWVTYEYLTMITEIRFPWMTLGSGLALFNDFIQAADIFGSLGLSLIVL
;
A
#
# COMPACT_ATOMS: atom_id res chain seq x y z
N MET A 1 30.24 25.76 7.46
CA MET A 1 28.93 25.78 6.76
C MET A 1 27.84 25.45 7.79
N MET A 2 27.17 26.46 8.36
CA MET A 2 26.15 26.28 9.41
C MET A 2 24.86 25.73 8.80
N PHE A 3 24.52 24.47 9.10
CA PHE A 3 23.18 23.94 8.86
C PHE A 3 22.20 24.71 9.74
N LYS A 4 21.52 25.71 9.16
CA LYS A 4 20.35 26.33 9.79
C LYS A 4 19.26 25.27 9.89
N PHE A 5 19.12 24.66 11.06
CA PHE A 5 17.92 23.90 11.41
C PHE A 5 16.74 24.85 11.29
N LYS A 6 15.96 24.69 10.22
CA LYS A 6 14.72 25.43 10.01
C LYS A 6 13.84 25.14 11.23
N ASN A 7 13.64 26.14 12.09
CA ASN A 7 12.74 26.05 13.23
C ASN A 7 11.40 25.50 12.72
N ARG A 8 11.02 24.30 13.18
CA ARG A 8 9.71 23.73 12.87
C ARG A 8 8.69 24.59 13.61
N GLU A 9 8.04 25.51 12.90
CA GLU A 9 6.92 26.27 13.42
C GLU A 9 5.91 25.32 14.09
N LYS A 10 5.49 25.67 15.31
CA LYS A 10 4.53 24.87 16.06
C LYS A 10 3.19 24.92 15.33
N LYS A 11 2.77 23.77 14.79
CA LYS A 11 1.48 23.64 14.09
C LYS A 11 0.30 24.08 14.97
N SER A 12 -0.67 24.76 14.35
CA SER A 12 -1.94 25.13 14.98
C SER A 12 -2.73 23.90 15.44
N PRO A 13 -3.59 23.99 16.48
CA PRO A 13 -4.47 22.90 16.89
C PRO A 13 -5.30 22.30 15.73
N GLU A 14 -5.77 23.12 14.81
CA GLU A 14 -6.55 22.66 13.65
C GLU A 14 -5.72 21.85 12.66
N GLU A 15 -4.49 22.30 12.36
CA GLU A 15 -3.57 21.58 11.50
C GLU A 15 -3.14 20.24 12.10
N LYS A 16 -3.00 20.18 13.44
CA LYS A 16 -2.76 18.93 14.15
C LYS A 16 -3.94 17.98 14.02
N LYS A 17 -5.17 18.47 14.22
CA LYS A 17 -6.40 17.68 14.06
C LYS A 17 -6.51 17.13 12.65
N LYS A 18 -6.34 17.97 11.63
CA LYS A 18 -6.34 17.55 10.21
C LYS A 18 -5.34 16.44 9.96
N ARG A 19 -4.07 16.62 10.37
CA ARG A 19 -3.03 15.61 10.20
C ARG A 19 -3.37 14.27 10.88
N ASN A 20 -3.99 14.32 12.05
CA ASN A 20 -4.39 13.09 12.77
C ASN A 20 -5.50 12.35 12.01
N ILE A 21 -6.48 13.07 11.47
CA ILE A 21 -7.52 12.49 10.60
C ILE A 21 -6.89 11.87 9.35
N GLU A 22 -5.98 12.57 8.68
CA GLU A 22 -5.28 12.03 7.50
C GLU A 22 -4.54 10.73 7.84
N ARG A 23 -3.84 10.68 8.97
CA ARG A 23 -3.17 9.45 9.44
C ARG A 23 -4.15 8.32 9.71
N LEU A 24 -5.27 8.62 10.37
CA LEU A 24 -6.29 7.62 10.66
C LEU A 24 -6.85 7.02 9.37
N LEU A 25 -7.11 7.85 8.35
CA LEU A 25 -7.60 7.39 7.04
C LEU A 25 -6.58 6.50 6.32
N LEU A 26 -5.28 6.83 6.41
CA LEU A 26 -4.21 6.00 5.83
C LEU A 26 -4.06 4.66 6.54
N ILE A 27 -4.13 4.66 7.88
CA ILE A 27 -4.10 3.44 8.70
C ILE A 27 -5.32 2.57 8.39
N LEU A 28 -6.51 3.19 8.36
CA LEU A 28 -7.75 2.50 8.00
C LEU A 28 -7.65 1.86 6.62
N SER A 29 -7.15 2.60 5.62
CA SER A 29 -6.93 2.08 4.26
C SER A 29 -6.01 0.85 4.25
N GLY A 30 -4.88 0.91 4.96
CA GLY A 30 -3.94 -0.20 5.05
C GLY A 30 -4.53 -1.42 5.77
N ILE A 31 -5.25 -1.21 6.87
CA ILE A 31 -5.93 -2.30 7.60
C ILE A 31 -7.03 -2.92 6.74
N LEU A 32 -7.89 -2.11 6.12
CA LEU A 32 -8.97 -2.60 5.23
C LEU A 32 -8.39 -3.45 4.10
N LEU A 33 -7.27 -3.00 3.52
CA LEU A 33 -6.61 -3.75 2.46
C LEU A 33 -6.07 -5.07 2.98
N GLY A 34 -5.41 -5.07 4.14
CA GLY A 34 -4.82 -6.29 4.70
C GLY A 34 -5.86 -7.32 5.18
N VAL A 35 -6.96 -6.90 5.78
CA VAL A 35 -8.05 -7.83 6.17
C VAL A 35 -8.82 -8.36 4.96
N SER A 36 -8.57 -7.82 3.77
CA SER A 36 -9.15 -8.35 2.54
C SER A 36 -8.37 -9.55 1.98
N PHE A 37 -7.25 -9.93 2.60
CA PHE A 37 -6.46 -11.09 2.18
C PHE A 37 -6.83 -12.35 2.98
N PRO A 38 -6.60 -13.56 2.41
CA PRO A 38 -6.65 -14.80 3.16
C PRO A 38 -5.75 -14.74 4.40
N PRO A 39 -6.13 -15.35 5.53
CA PRO A 39 -7.23 -16.31 5.71
C PRO A 39 -8.58 -15.68 6.08
N VAL A 40 -8.74 -14.36 5.97
CA VAL A 40 -9.99 -13.70 6.38
C VAL A 40 -11.14 -14.13 5.45
N PRO A 41 -12.26 -14.64 6.00
CA PRO A 41 -13.35 -15.17 5.19
C PRO A 41 -14.18 -14.07 4.51
N PHE A 42 -15.00 -14.49 3.55
CA PHE A 42 -16.08 -13.67 2.99
C PHE A 42 -17.00 -13.12 4.11
N PRO A 43 -17.48 -11.87 4.02
CA PRO A 43 -17.36 -10.90 2.90
C PRO A 43 -16.20 -9.90 3.02
N PHE A 44 -15.29 -10.06 3.98
CA PHE A 44 -14.24 -9.07 4.23
C PHE A 44 -13.27 -8.88 3.06
N THR A 45 -13.07 -9.90 2.24
CA THR A 45 -12.31 -9.84 0.99
C THR A 45 -12.86 -8.81 -0.02
N LEU A 46 -14.17 -8.50 0.01
CA LEU A 46 -14.77 -7.44 -0.83
C LEU A 46 -14.39 -6.02 -0.38
N LEU A 47 -13.82 -5.85 0.82
CA LEU A 47 -13.37 -4.54 1.28
C LEU A 47 -12.24 -4.00 0.39
N MET A 48 -11.53 -4.87 -0.33
CA MET A 48 -10.42 -4.49 -1.21
C MET A 48 -10.81 -3.42 -2.24
N PHE A 49 -12.01 -3.54 -2.82
CA PHE A 49 -12.55 -2.59 -3.82
C PHE A 49 -12.73 -1.17 -3.28
N PHE A 50 -12.83 -1.02 -1.96
CA PHE A 50 -13.03 0.28 -1.31
C PHE A 50 -11.86 0.67 -0.40
N ALA A 51 -10.95 -0.27 -0.11
CA ALA A 51 -9.87 -0.11 0.84
C ALA A 51 -8.91 1.03 0.47
N LEU A 52 -8.67 1.27 -0.82
CA LEU A 52 -7.76 2.31 -1.31
C LEU A 52 -8.42 3.69 -1.43
N VAL A 53 -9.75 3.80 -1.32
CA VAL A 53 -10.48 5.08 -1.46
C VAL A 53 -9.99 6.14 -0.44
N PRO A 54 -9.81 5.85 0.86
CA PRO A 54 -9.27 6.82 1.81
C PRO A 54 -7.85 7.24 1.45
N TYR A 55 -7.01 6.30 1.00
CA TYR A 55 -5.63 6.57 0.58
C TYR A 55 -5.59 7.52 -0.63
N PHE A 56 -6.38 7.26 -1.67
CA PHE A 56 -6.48 8.11 -2.86
C PHE A 56 -6.90 9.55 -2.52
N LYS A 57 -7.92 9.71 -1.67
CA LYS A 57 -8.33 11.04 -1.17
C LYS A 57 -7.19 11.81 -0.50
N ILE A 58 -6.33 11.12 0.27
CA ILE A 58 -5.20 11.77 0.92
C ILE A 58 -4.11 12.14 -0.08
N ILE A 59 -3.63 11.24 -0.94
CA ILE A 59 -2.53 11.53 -1.88
C ILE A 59 -2.92 12.56 -2.94
N GLU A 60 -4.21 12.60 -3.31
CA GLU A 60 -4.73 13.62 -4.20
C GLU A 60 -4.52 15.01 -3.61
N SER A 61 -4.76 15.19 -2.30
CA SER A 61 -4.59 16.46 -1.58
C SER A 61 -3.14 16.94 -1.41
N LYS A 62 -2.14 16.08 -1.69
CA LYS A 62 -0.71 16.40 -1.49
C LYS A 62 -0.04 16.90 -2.76
N GLU A 63 0.78 17.94 -2.63
CA GLU A 63 1.55 18.51 -3.76
C GLU A 63 3.00 18.07 -3.82
N ARG A 64 3.57 17.62 -2.69
CA ARG A 64 4.99 17.28 -2.60
C ARG A 64 5.18 15.78 -2.64
N LEU A 65 6.18 15.32 -3.39
CA LEU A 65 6.57 13.90 -3.45
C LEU A 65 6.78 13.31 -2.06
N LEU A 66 7.48 14.03 -1.18
CA LEU A 66 7.75 13.57 0.18
C LEU A 66 6.47 13.35 1.01
N ASP A 67 5.44 14.18 0.81
CA ASP A 67 4.18 14.05 1.55
C ASP A 67 3.32 12.90 0.99
N ILE A 68 3.36 12.68 -0.33
CA ILE A 68 2.75 11.51 -0.98
C ILE A 68 3.44 10.23 -0.47
N ASN A 69 4.76 10.13 -0.59
CA ASN A 69 5.51 8.94 -0.21
C ASN A 69 5.40 8.62 1.29
N ARG A 70 5.35 9.63 2.17
CA ARG A 70 5.05 9.41 3.60
C ARG A 70 3.66 8.86 3.83
N SER A 71 2.67 9.33 3.07
CA SER A 71 1.30 8.84 3.15
C SER A 71 1.20 7.39 2.66
N THR A 72 1.83 7.10 1.52
CA THR A 72 1.94 5.75 0.95
C THR A 72 2.64 4.80 1.91
N TYR A 73 3.80 5.17 2.46
CA TYR A 73 4.54 4.32 3.38
C TYR A 73 3.72 3.99 4.62
N LEU A 74 2.98 4.95 5.19
CA LEU A 74 2.13 4.71 6.35
C LEU A 74 1.01 3.71 6.02
N MET A 75 0.29 3.90 4.92
CA MET A 75 -0.74 2.96 4.46
C MET A 75 -0.14 1.56 4.20
N ALA A 76 0.96 1.51 3.45
CA ALA A 76 1.64 0.28 3.05
C ALA A 76 2.24 -0.49 4.25
N PHE A 77 2.67 0.21 5.29
CA PHE A 77 3.14 -0.40 6.53
C PHE A 77 2.03 -1.16 7.24
N PHE A 78 0.85 -0.54 7.40
CA PHE A 78 -0.29 -1.22 8.02
C PHE A 78 -0.84 -2.34 7.13
N PHE A 79 -0.84 -2.14 5.81
CA PHE A 79 -1.16 -3.21 4.87
C PHE A 79 -0.21 -4.41 5.04
N SER A 80 1.10 -4.17 5.09
CA SER A 80 2.11 -5.22 5.31
C SER A 80 1.96 -5.86 6.69
N ALA A 81 1.78 -5.07 7.74
CA ALA A 81 1.64 -5.55 9.11
C ALA A 81 0.39 -6.42 9.30
N VAL A 82 -0.69 -6.20 8.55
CA VAL A 82 -1.87 -7.06 8.63
C VAL A 82 -1.71 -8.30 7.76
N THR A 83 -1.10 -8.17 6.58
CA THR A 83 -1.09 -9.25 5.56
C THR A 83 0.06 -10.25 5.75
N ILE A 84 1.24 -9.77 6.15
CA ILE A 84 2.49 -10.57 6.11
C ILE A 84 3.24 -10.59 7.44
N TYR A 85 2.59 -10.24 8.57
CA TYR A 85 3.24 -10.33 9.88
C TYR A 85 3.71 -11.74 10.19
N TRP A 86 2.96 -12.76 9.76
CA TRP A 86 3.20 -14.16 10.09
C TRP A 86 4.56 -14.68 9.60
N VAL A 87 5.22 -14.00 8.65
CA VAL A 87 6.54 -14.40 8.12
C VAL A 87 7.60 -14.52 9.23
N GLY A 88 7.47 -13.75 10.31
CA GLY A 88 8.38 -13.83 11.45
C GLY A 88 8.13 -15.00 12.40
N SER A 89 7.05 -15.77 12.22
CA SER A 89 6.52 -16.85 13.10
C SER A 89 6.13 -16.40 14.53
N TRP A 90 6.96 -15.57 15.19
CA TRP A 90 6.73 -14.98 16.52
C TRP A 90 6.43 -15.98 17.64
N GLN A 91 6.82 -17.24 17.47
CA GLN A 91 6.70 -18.29 18.50
C GLN A 91 7.99 -18.36 19.35
N PRO A 92 7.93 -18.78 20.63
CA PRO A 92 9.11 -18.89 21.49
C PRO A 92 10.24 -19.74 20.91
N GLU A 93 9.90 -20.75 20.10
CA GLU A 93 10.83 -21.69 19.47
C GLU A 93 11.33 -21.19 18.09
N SER A 94 10.89 -20.00 17.65
CA SER A 94 11.28 -19.46 16.34
C SER A 94 12.75 -19.06 16.34
N ASP A 95 13.41 -19.32 15.22
CA ASP A 95 14.78 -18.87 15.01
C ASP A 95 14.88 -17.34 15.05
N THR A 96 15.89 -16.82 15.76
CA THR A 96 16.08 -15.38 15.94
C THR A 96 16.32 -14.66 14.60
N PHE A 97 17.03 -15.27 13.66
CA PHE A 97 17.25 -14.67 12.34
C PHE A 97 15.97 -14.62 11.51
N LEU A 98 15.09 -15.61 11.64
CA LEU A 98 13.75 -15.58 11.03
C LEU A 98 12.92 -14.42 11.58
N MET A 99 12.89 -14.24 12.90
CA MET A 99 12.15 -13.14 13.54
C MET A 99 12.69 -11.76 13.12
N ILE A 100 14.02 -11.59 13.09
CA ILE A 100 14.66 -10.35 12.62
C ILE A 100 14.34 -10.10 11.14
N SER A 101 14.39 -11.14 10.31
CA SER A 101 14.08 -11.03 8.88
C SER A 101 12.61 -10.67 8.65
N GLY A 102 11.68 -11.27 9.40
CA GLY A 102 10.27 -10.93 9.39
C GLY A 102 10.02 -9.49 9.84
N ALA A 103 10.68 -9.04 10.91
CA ALA A 103 10.62 -7.64 11.33
C ALA A 103 11.11 -6.69 10.22
N LEU A 104 12.28 -6.97 9.64
CA LEU A 104 12.87 -6.15 8.58
C LEU A 104 11.96 -6.10 7.36
N LEU A 105 11.37 -7.23 6.98
CA LEU A 105 10.40 -7.33 5.89
C LEU A 105 9.23 -6.37 6.08
N LEU A 106 8.66 -6.28 7.30
CA LEU A 106 7.56 -5.35 7.59
C LEU A 106 7.91 -3.87 7.38
N PHE A 107 9.18 -3.48 7.51
CA PHE A 107 9.63 -2.10 7.28
C PHE A 107 10.13 -1.85 5.85
N VAL A 108 10.70 -2.86 5.20
CA VAL A 108 11.26 -2.75 3.84
C VAL A 108 10.19 -2.93 2.77
N ASN A 109 9.30 -3.90 2.93
CA ASN A 109 8.25 -4.20 1.95
C ASN A 109 7.35 -2.97 1.62
N PRO A 110 6.93 -2.14 2.59
CA PRO A 110 6.20 -0.91 2.31
C PRO A 110 6.93 0.09 1.39
N ALA A 111 8.26 0.05 1.35
CA ALA A 111 9.05 0.92 0.49
C ALA A 111 8.87 0.60 -1.00
N GLN A 112 8.51 -0.64 -1.33
CA GLN A 112 8.25 -1.03 -2.71
C GLN A 112 7.02 -0.31 -3.29
N LEU A 113 5.97 -0.13 -2.49
CA LEU A 113 4.77 0.64 -2.87
C LEU A 113 5.04 2.14 -3.08
N LEU A 114 6.25 2.63 -2.76
CA LEU A 114 6.63 4.00 -3.11
C LEU A 114 6.81 4.18 -4.63
N VAL A 115 7.11 3.12 -5.37
CA VAL A 115 7.26 3.15 -6.84
C VAL A 115 6.00 3.67 -7.51
N PRO A 116 4.82 3.05 -7.37
CA PRO A 116 3.60 3.56 -8.01
C PRO A 116 3.22 4.96 -7.55
N SER A 117 3.39 5.29 -6.26
CA SER A 117 3.07 6.63 -5.76
C SER A 117 4.02 7.73 -6.26
N THR A 118 5.27 7.38 -6.55
CA THR A 118 6.25 8.29 -7.14
C THR A 118 5.96 8.52 -8.62
N LEU A 119 5.58 7.47 -9.37
CA LEU A 119 5.12 7.61 -10.75
C LEU A 119 3.86 8.48 -10.83
N TYR A 120 2.90 8.28 -9.92
CA TYR A 120 1.73 9.13 -9.77
C TYR A 120 2.08 10.60 -9.50
N TYR A 121 3.09 10.88 -8.66
CA TYR A 121 3.55 12.25 -8.46
C TYR A 121 4.04 12.91 -9.76
N PHE A 122 4.76 12.18 -10.62
CA PHE A 122 5.22 12.72 -11.89
C PHE A 122 4.06 12.95 -12.85
N THR A 123 3.03 12.10 -12.88
CA THR A 123 1.85 12.33 -13.72
C THR A 123 1.02 13.52 -13.27
N LYS A 124 0.95 13.82 -11.96
CA LYS A 124 0.31 15.05 -11.47
C LYS A 124 0.95 16.34 -12.00
N LYS A 125 2.21 16.30 -12.43
CA LYS A 125 2.87 17.47 -13.06
C LYS A 125 2.55 17.62 -14.54
N LEU A 126 2.17 16.52 -15.20
CA LEU A 126 1.93 16.47 -16.64
C LEU A 126 0.45 16.62 -16.99
N PHE A 127 -0.44 16.07 -16.14
CA PHE A 127 -1.88 16.05 -16.37
C PHE A 127 -2.64 16.92 -15.37
N LYS A 128 -3.90 17.23 -15.68
CA LYS A 128 -4.84 17.82 -14.70
C LYS A 128 -4.98 16.88 -13.51
N ARG A 129 -5.15 17.46 -12.31
CA ARG A 129 -5.18 16.74 -11.02
C ARG A 129 -6.10 15.51 -11.02
N ASN A 130 -7.30 15.64 -11.59
CA ASN A 130 -8.30 14.56 -11.62
C ASN A 130 -7.95 13.45 -12.62
N SER A 131 -7.22 13.77 -13.70
CA SER A 131 -6.84 12.78 -14.71
C SER A 131 -5.65 11.92 -14.28
N ALA A 132 -4.80 12.45 -13.39
CA ALA A 132 -3.61 11.73 -12.92
C ALA A 132 -3.97 10.46 -12.14
N LEU A 133 -5.10 10.41 -11.42
CA LEU A 133 -5.46 9.22 -10.64
C LEU A 133 -5.79 8.02 -11.54
N TYR A 134 -6.36 8.23 -12.73
CA TYR A 134 -6.63 7.15 -13.68
C TYR A 134 -5.36 6.43 -14.19
N THR A 135 -4.18 7.03 -14.00
CA THR A 135 -2.89 6.39 -14.32
C THR A 135 -2.39 5.47 -13.20
N PHE A 136 -2.96 5.57 -12.00
CA PHE A 136 -2.50 4.84 -10.82
C PHE A 136 -2.66 3.31 -10.96
N PRO A 137 -3.78 2.76 -11.48
CA PRO A 137 -3.92 1.32 -11.66
C PRO A 137 -2.81 0.72 -12.54
N LEU A 138 -2.44 1.42 -13.62
CA LEU A 138 -1.34 1.01 -14.49
C LEU A 138 0.00 0.94 -13.74
N PHE A 139 0.30 1.95 -12.91
CA PHE A 139 1.54 1.96 -12.13
C PHE A 139 1.59 0.88 -11.06
N TRP A 140 0.46 0.61 -10.40
CA TRP A 140 0.38 -0.44 -9.41
C TRP A 140 0.62 -1.81 -10.02
N VAL A 141 -0.08 -2.14 -11.11
CA VAL A 141 0.07 -3.44 -11.78
C VAL A 141 1.43 -3.59 -12.44
N THR A 142 2.01 -2.51 -12.97
CA THR A 142 3.41 -2.52 -13.42
C THR A 142 4.36 -2.85 -12.27
N TYR A 143 4.14 -2.27 -11.09
CA TYR A 143 4.92 -2.58 -9.90
C TYR A 143 4.76 -4.06 -9.50
N GLU A 144 3.54 -4.58 -9.44
CA GLU A 144 3.30 -6.00 -9.10
C GLU A 144 3.99 -6.94 -10.09
N TYR A 145 3.90 -6.65 -11.39
CA TYR A 145 4.60 -7.40 -12.43
C TYR A 145 6.12 -7.37 -12.23
N LEU A 146 6.70 -6.20 -11.96
CA LEU A 146 8.14 -6.07 -11.70
C LEU A 146 8.57 -6.87 -10.46
N THR A 147 7.79 -6.86 -9.39
CA THR A 147 8.08 -7.66 -8.19
C THR A 147 8.03 -9.16 -8.48
N MET A 148 7.20 -9.63 -9.41
CA MET A 148 7.15 -11.04 -9.80
C MET A 148 8.41 -11.49 -10.57
N ILE A 149 9.02 -10.61 -11.37
CA ILE A 149 10.12 -10.97 -12.28
C ILE A 149 11.53 -10.61 -11.78
N THR A 150 11.66 -9.70 -10.82
CA THR A 150 12.95 -9.24 -10.27
C THR A 150 13.50 -10.17 -9.19
N GLU A 151 14.72 -9.99 -8.69
CA GLU A 151 15.30 -10.87 -7.64
C GLU A 151 14.75 -10.60 -6.24
N ILE A 152 13.98 -9.52 -6.04
CA ILE A 152 13.36 -9.14 -4.76
C ILE A 152 11.91 -9.66 -4.72
N ARG A 153 11.70 -10.89 -5.19
CA ARG A 153 10.38 -11.51 -5.36
C ARG A 153 9.73 -11.71 -4.00
N PHE A 154 8.67 -10.94 -3.73
CA PHE A 154 7.81 -11.18 -2.59
C PHE A 154 6.33 -10.88 -2.95
N PRO A 155 5.73 -11.63 -3.89
CA PRO A 155 4.40 -11.34 -4.44
C PRO A 155 3.23 -11.75 -3.52
N TRP A 156 3.43 -11.76 -2.20
CA TRP A 156 2.40 -12.14 -1.22
C TRP A 156 1.31 -11.08 -1.07
N MET A 157 1.57 -9.84 -1.47
CA MET A 157 0.63 -8.72 -1.37
C MET A 157 0.04 -8.28 -2.72
N THR A 158 0.12 -9.12 -3.75
CA THR A 158 -0.55 -8.86 -5.03
C THR A 158 -2.06 -8.81 -4.81
N LEU A 159 -2.73 -7.75 -5.28
CA LEU A 159 -4.16 -7.54 -5.03
C LEU A 159 -5.02 -8.69 -5.56
N GLY A 160 -4.69 -9.22 -6.76
CA GLY A 160 -5.36 -10.39 -7.31
C GLY A 160 -5.34 -11.62 -6.39
N SER A 161 -4.27 -11.82 -5.61
CA SER A 161 -4.17 -12.93 -4.66
C SER A 161 -5.13 -12.81 -3.48
N GLY A 162 -5.58 -11.59 -3.14
CA GLY A 162 -6.58 -11.40 -2.10
C GLY A 162 -7.98 -11.93 -2.48
N LEU A 163 -8.23 -12.10 -3.78
CA LEU A 163 -9.49 -12.65 -4.30
C LEU A 163 -9.47 -14.19 -4.41
N ALA A 164 -8.41 -14.86 -3.95
CA ALA A 164 -8.22 -16.30 -4.09
C ALA A 164 -9.22 -17.18 -3.31
N LEU A 165 -10.13 -16.59 -2.52
CA LEU A 165 -11.21 -17.32 -1.84
C LEU A 165 -12.55 -17.29 -2.61
N PHE A 166 -12.58 -16.69 -3.81
CA PHE A 166 -13.78 -16.59 -4.63
C PHE A 166 -13.67 -17.37 -5.93
N ASN A 167 -14.54 -18.37 -6.11
CA ASN A 167 -14.56 -19.17 -7.33
C ASN A 167 -14.75 -18.32 -8.60
N ASP A 168 -15.58 -17.28 -8.56
CA ASP A 168 -15.81 -16.42 -9.74
C ASP A 168 -14.54 -15.65 -10.14
N PHE A 169 -13.79 -15.11 -9.17
CA PHE A 169 -12.53 -14.42 -9.45
C PHE A 169 -11.41 -15.38 -9.81
N ILE A 170 -11.38 -16.58 -9.21
CA ILE A 170 -10.45 -17.66 -9.62
C ILE A 170 -10.71 -18.04 -11.08
N GLN A 171 -11.96 -18.18 -11.49
CA GLN A 171 -12.32 -18.46 -12.89
C GLN A 171 -11.97 -17.29 -13.81
N ALA A 172 -12.19 -16.05 -13.39
CA ALA A 172 -11.78 -14.88 -14.15
C ALA A 172 -10.24 -14.78 -14.30
N ALA A 173 -9.47 -15.27 -13.32
CA ALA A 173 -8.02 -15.33 -13.40
C ALA A 173 -7.52 -16.29 -14.50
N ASP A 174 -8.32 -17.27 -14.93
CA ASP A 174 -7.98 -18.15 -16.07
C ASP A 174 -7.91 -17.35 -17.39
N ILE A 175 -8.68 -16.26 -17.49
CA ILE A 175 -8.74 -15.40 -18.68
C ILE A 175 -7.69 -14.28 -18.61
N PHE A 176 -7.63 -13.56 -17.48
CA PHE A 176 -6.83 -12.32 -17.36
C PHE A 176 -5.59 -12.45 -16.47
N GLY A 177 -5.39 -13.60 -15.80
CA GLY A 177 -4.36 -13.79 -14.79
C GLY A 177 -4.58 -12.98 -13.50
N SER A 178 -3.71 -13.21 -12.51
CA SER A 178 -3.77 -12.50 -11.22
C SER A 178 -3.59 -10.98 -11.36
N LEU A 179 -2.73 -10.53 -12.28
CA LEU A 179 -2.54 -9.10 -12.54
C LEU A 179 -3.77 -8.44 -13.17
N GLY A 180 -4.54 -9.18 -13.96
CA GLY A 180 -5.84 -8.71 -14.47
C GLY A 180 -6.86 -8.52 -13.34
N LEU A 181 -6.86 -9.40 -12.34
CA LEU A 181 -7.67 -9.21 -11.14
C LEU A 181 -7.23 -7.98 -10.34
N SER A 182 -5.93 -7.72 -10.20
CA SER A 182 -5.43 -6.50 -9.57
C SER A 182 -5.95 -5.24 -10.28
N LEU A 183 -6.03 -5.25 -11.62
CA LEU A 183 -6.66 -4.15 -12.38
C LEU A 183 -8.15 -4.01 -12.10
N ILE A 184 -8.89 -5.11 -11.92
CA ILE A 184 -10.32 -5.07 -11.60
C ILE A 184 -10.57 -4.50 -10.20
N VAL A 185 -9.63 -4.71 -9.27
CA VAL A 185 -9.69 -4.17 -7.91
C VAL A 185 -9.49 -2.65 -7.87
N LEU A 186 -8.64 -2.12 -8.76
CA LEU A 186 -8.13 -0.74 -8.75
C LEU A 186 -9.00 0.23 -9.56
#